data_AF-A0A517MW79-F1
#
_entry.id   AF-A0A517MW79-F1
#
_cell.length_a   1.000
_cell.length_b   1.000
_cell.length_c   1.000
_cell.angle_alpha   90.00
_cell.angle_beta   90.00
_cell.angle_gamma   90.00
#
_symmetry.space_group_name_H-M   'P 1'
#
loop_
_entity.id
_entity.type
_entity.pdbx_description
1 polymer ?
#
loop_
_entity_poly.entity_id
_entity_poly.type
_entity_poly.pdbx_seq_one_letter_code
_entity_poly.pdbx_strand_id
1 'polypeptide(L)'
;MKLRKIHFNLLVIPLVLFSATSTHAQEDWWGPYAPASIDPELPNVLIIGDSISGGAQGYLYEVRNNLARRANVFQSNITRRTSYALDEWPNVLNDHTDWDVIHFNWGLHDLEYEAGSYHVPIADYTDNLDGVGNIIDRFEGIVNANGESPVLLWASTTPVPSGVSVTQGTEGRSNDDVIAYNTAAATIMNSRGISITDLYAGVDTHSNPELLFRSYPDNVHFTNSGANFGNTFLGGLVTTAIDPYVPEAPMLMEGVVGLWTFNEKSVGQVGSDGDPVLDTSGNTYVHNGTIIADISDDIPYVAGNPAAMDGAALRFERGLGGGSTEGINDSVEVPGDVDFQFNANQSFTYETMIRTTQVTGGPAGSDTQGAAPLVQAATGNFWIDDDQPGKVMFSPGFGTKNDAEFSGADTRAKTWSTTAVNDDEWHHIAGVFDAATEMVRLYIDGVEEGATDVSAWINGASWSGTVGAGADEYLTFGSTGQGTAIREFEGDMDFVRISRGALLPTEFYGLSQPVLGDFDGNEIVDGNDFLVWQRDPLTGNLGDWQDHYGESSSITVSSGAVPEPSCFILTGMALLSLGFSRKR
;
A
#
# COMPACT_ATOMS: atom_id res chain seq x y z
N MET A 1 -58.28 -53.20 31.81
CA MET A 1 -56.88 -53.53 31.45
C MET A 1 -56.56 -52.74 30.18
N LYS A 2 -55.85 -51.60 30.32
CA LYS A 2 -54.55 -51.25 29.67
C LYS A 2 -54.55 -51.44 28.14
N LEU A 3 -54.24 -50.47 27.29
CA LEU A 3 -53.09 -49.54 27.39
C LEU A 3 -53.41 -48.07 27.04
N ARG A 4 -52.66 -47.19 27.70
CA ARG A 4 -52.61 -45.74 27.59
C ARG A 4 -51.87 -45.33 26.31
N LYS A 5 -52.38 -44.33 25.58
CA LYS A 5 -51.59 -43.54 24.61
C LYS A 5 -50.79 -42.49 25.39
N ILE A 6 -49.46 -42.60 25.33
CA ILE A 6 -48.52 -41.60 25.86
C ILE A 6 -48.31 -40.57 24.75
N HIS A 7 -48.59 -39.30 25.05
CA HIS A 7 -48.18 -38.17 24.20
C HIS A 7 -46.72 -37.86 24.52
N PHE A 8 -45.84 -37.98 23.52
CA PHE A 8 -44.50 -37.42 23.57
C PHE A 8 -44.59 -35.96 23.09
N ASN A 9 -44.30 -35.01 23.97
CA ASN A 9 -44.00 -33.64 23.56
C ASN A 9 -42.62 -33.66 22.89
N LEU A 10 -42.57 -33.47 21.57
CA LEU A 10 -41.33 -33.17 20.88
C LEU A 10 -41.00 -31.70 21.14
N LEU A 11 -39.96 -31.47 21.94
CA LEU A 11 -39.30 -30.18 22.09
C LEU A 11 -38.65 -29.85 20.73
N VAL A 12 -39.16 -28.86 20.01
CA VAL A 12 -38.51 -28.31 18.82
C VAL A 12 -37.37 -27.42 19.32
N ILE A 13 -36.15 -27.95 19.31
CA ILE A 13 -34.92 -27.16 19.42
C ILE A 13 -34.70 -26.53 18.03
N PRO A 14 -34.62 -25.20 17.89
CA PRO A 14 -34.24 -24.61 16.62
C PRO A 14 -32.80 -25.00 16.35
N LEU A 15 -32.59 -25.78 15.30
CA LEU A 15 -31.28 -26.06 14.73
C LEU A 15 -30.76 -24.72 14.18
N VAL A 16 -29.96 -24.03 14.98
CA VAL A 16 -29.11 -22.95 14.47
C VAL A 16 -28.15 -23.62 13.50
N LEU A 17 -28.45 -23.48 12.21
CA LEU A 17 -27.49 -23.72 11.15
C LEU A 17 -26.37 -22.72 11.37
N PHE A 18 -25.32 -23.15 12.07
CA PHE A 18 -24.00 -22.59 11.88
C PHE A 18 -23.68 -22.79 10.40
N SER A 19 -23.86 -21.74 9.60
CA SER A 19 -23.05 -21.61 8.39
C SER A 19 -21.63 -21.53 8.90
N ALA A 20 -20.94 -22.66 8.86
CA ALA A 20 -19.49 -22.65 8.85
C ALA A 20 -19.12 -21.80 7.65
N THR A 21 -18.76 -20.55 7.88
CA THR A 21 -17.89 -19.83 6.96
C THR A 21 -16.65 -20.69 6.91
N SER A 22 -16.53 -21.51 5.87
CA SER A 22 -15.24 -22.01 5.45
C SER A 22 -14.39 -20.75 5.27
N THR A 23 -13.50 -20.49 6.22
CA THR A 23 -12.29 -19.73 5.93
C THR A 23 -11.68 -20.45 4.74
N HIS A 24 -11.88 -19.92 3.53
CA HIS A 24 -11.00 -20.26 2.42
C HIS A 24 -9.64 -19.74 2.86
N ALA A 25 -8.80 -20.63 3.39
CA ALA A 25 -7.38 -20.44 3.24
C ALA A 25 -7.17 -20.19 1.75
N GLN A 26 -6.62 -19.04 1.39
CA GLN A 26 -6.07 -18.79 0.06
C GLN A 26 -5.00 -19.85 -0.18
N GLU A 27 -5.39 -20.99 -0.72
CA GLU A 27 -4.45 -21.95 -1.31
C GLU A 27 -3.85 -21.30 -2.56
N ASP A 28 -2.60 -21.63 -2.88
CA ASP A 28 -1.76 -21.02 -3.93
C ASP A 28 -2.30 -21.21 -5.37
N TRP A 29 -3.41 -20.58 -5.75
CA TRP A 29 -4.07 -20.78 -7.05
C TRP A 29 -3.46 -19.99 -8.22
N TRP A 30 -2.64 -18.97 -7.97
CA TRP A 30 -2.26 -17.95 -8.98
C TRP A 30 -0.90 -18.18 -9.67
N GLY A 31 -0.25 -19.31 -9.40
CA GLY A 31 1.09 -19.63 -9.93
C GLY A 31 2.24 -18.88 -9.22
N PRO A 32 3.52 -19.16 -9.58
CA PRO A 32 4.70 -18.64 -8.87
C PRO A 32 4.94 -17.14 -9.02
N TYR A 33 4.09 -16.44 -9.77
CA TYR A 33 4.22 -15.02 -10.08
C TYR A 33 2.96 -14.23 -9.70
N ALA A 34 2.19 -14.68 -8.71
CA ALA A 34 1.14 -13.87 -8.10
C ALA A 34 1.73 -12.62 -7.39
N PRO A 35 0.95 -11.54 -7.18
CA PRO A 35 1.34 -10.54 -6.18
C PRO A 35 1.40 -11.19 -4.78
N ALA A 36 2.26 -10.67 -3.90
CA ALA A 36 2.49 -11.24 -2.56
C ALA A 36 1.26 -11.19 -1.66
N SER A 37 0.37 -10.22 -1.89
CA SER A 37 -0.94 -10.07 -1.28
C SER A 37 -1.96 -9.70 -2.37
N ILE A 38 -3.21 -10.12 -2.20
CA ILE A 38 -4.33 -9.79 -3.09
C ILE A 38 -5.37 -9.07 -2.24
N ASP A 39 -5.72 -7.86 -2.65
CA ASP A 39 -6.77 -7.06 -2.03
C ASP A 39 -8.08 -7.26 -2.81
N PRO A 40 -9.12 -7.89 -2.23
CA PRO A 40 -10.37 -8.15 -2.94
C PRO A 40 -11.16 -6.89 -3.33
N GLU A 41 -10.78 -5.71 -2.83
CA GLU A 41 -11.42 -4.43 -3.17
C GLU A 41 -10.77 -3.72 -4.36
N LEU A 42 -9.60 -4.19 -4.82
CA LEU A 42 -8.85 -3.59 -5.93
C LEU A 42 -9.09 -4.32 -7.26
N PRO A 43 -9.01 -3.59 -8.39
CA PRO A 43 -9.12 -4.21 -9.71
C PRO A 43 -7.98 -5.21 -9.98
N ASN A 44 -8.32 -6.30 -10.67
CA ASN A 44 -7.40 -7.34 -11.09
C ASN A 44 -6.85 -7.03 -12.49
N VAL A 45 -5.54 -6.85 -12.59
CA VAL A 45 -4.81 -6.56 -13.83
C VAL A 45 -3.99 -7.78 -14.24
N LEU A 46 -4.22 -8.31 -15.44
CA LEU A 46 -3.44 -9.41 -16.01
C LEU A 46 -2.42 -8.90 -17.03
N ILE A 47 -1.14 -9.16 -16.78
CA ILE A 47 -0.05 -8.95 -17.74
C ILE A 47 0.23 -10.27 -18.48
N ILE A 48 0.01 -10.27 -19.80
CA ILE A 48 0.36 -11.38 -20.68
C ILE A 48 1.52 -10.93 -21.57
N GLY A 49 2.61 -11.69 -21.58
CA GLY A 49 3.78 -11.37 -22.37
C GLY A 49 4.85 -12.42 -22.21
N ASP A 50 5.96 -12.27 -22.91
CA ASP A 50 7.12 -13.16 -22.80
C ASP A 50 8.07 -12.74 -21.66
N SER A 51 9.31 -13.19 -21.72
CA SER A 51 10.36 -12.85 -20.77
C SER A 51 10.72 -11.36 -20.72
N ILE A 52 10.29 -10.53 -21.66
CA ILE A 52 10.42 -9.05 -21.58
C ILE A 52 9.45 -8.48 -20.55
N SER A 53 8.28 -9.10 -20.40
CA SER A 53 7.30 -8.72 -19.38
C SER A 53 7.61 -9.32 -18.01
N GLY A 54 8.06 -10.58 -17.97
CA GLY A 54 8.13 -11.40 -16.75
C GLY A 54 9.49 -11.60 -16.08
N GLY A 55 9.46 -12.01 -14.82
CA GLY A 55 10.65 -12.38 -14.02
C GLY A 55 11.48 -11.18 -13.52
N ALA A 56 12.62 -11.45 -12.86
CA ALA A 56 13.51 -10.41 -12.30
C ALA A 56 14.18 -9.50 -13.35
N GLN A 57 13.92 -9.72 -14.64
CA GLN A 57 14.53 -9.02 -15.76
C GLN A 57 13.52 -8.31 -16.67
N GLY A 58 12.22 -8.42 -16.40
CA GLY A 58 11.16 -7.77 -17.16
C GLY A 58 10.50 -6.60 -16.41
N TYR A 59 9.59 -5.90 -17.09
CA TYR A 59 8.96 -4.68 -16.56
C TYR A 59 7.85 -4.93 -15.51
N LEU A 60 7.45 -6.18 -15.25
CA LEU A 60 6.36 -6.51 -14.32
C LEU A 60 6.57 -5.95 -12.91
N TYR A 61 7.80 -5.96 -12.40
CA TYR A 61 8.11 -5.45 -11.06
C TYR A 61 7.81 -3.96 -10.95
N GLU A 62 8.15 -3.19 -11.98
CA GLU A 62 7.90 -1.75 -12.02
C GLU A 62 6.42 -1.43 -12.17
N VAL A 63 5.69 -2.21 -12.97
CA VAL A 63 4.23 -2.08 -13.06
C VAL A 63 3.57 -2.35 -11.71
N ARG A 64 4.03 -3.38 -10.99
CA ARG A 64 3.56 -3.69 -9.62
C ARG A 64 3.85 -2.58 -8.64
N ASN A 65 5.06 -2.03 -8.65
CA ASN A 65 5.42 -0.94 -7.76
C ASN A 65 4.57 0.31 -8.04
N ASN A 66 4.42 0.67 -9.31
CA ASN A 66 3.68 1.87 -9.71
C ASN A 66 2.17 1.75 -9.48
N LEU A 67 1.62 0.53 -9.50
CA LEU A 67 0.20 0.25 -9.27
C LEU A 67 -0.08 -0.36 -7.89
N ALA A 68 0.92 -0.35 -6.99
CA ALA A 68 0.77 -0.87 -5.64
C ALA A 68 -0.41 -0.18 -4.95
N ARG A 69 -1.27 -0.97 -4.29
CA ARG A 69 -2.50 -0.52 -3.60
C ARG A 69 -3.55 0.15 -4.51
N ARG A 70 -3.39 0.06 -5.84
CA ARG A 70 -4.36 0.52 -6.84
C ARG A 70 -4.89 -0.62 -7.70
N ALA A 71 -4.13 -1.70 -7.83
CA ALA A 71 -4.53 -2.90 -8.55
C ALA A 71 -3.76 -4.13 -8.07
N ASN A 72 -4.41 -5.29 -8.14
CA ASN A 72 -3.73 -6.58 -8.04
C ASN A 72 -3.13 -6.92 -9.41
N VAL A 73 -1.81 -6.82 -9.56
CA VAL A 73 -1.14 -7.06 -10.85
C VAL A 73 -0.57 -8.48 -10.94
N PHE A 74 -1.17 -9.29 -11.80
CA PHE A 74 -0.83 -10.68 -12.06
C PHE A 74 -0.02 -10.84 -13.36
N GLN A 75 0.77 -11.90 -13.43
CA GLN A 75 1.36 -12.36 -14.69
C GLN A 75 0.66 -13.64 -15.15
N SER A 76 0.44 -13.77 -16.45
CA SER A 76 -0.04 -15.02 -17.05
C SER A 76 0.95 -16.18 -16.89
N ASN A 77 0.43 -17.38 -16.69
CA ASN A 77 1.21 -18.63 -16.70
C ASN A 77 1.70 -19.01 -18.11
N ILE A 78 1.19 -18.37 -19.16
CA ILE A 78 1.56 -18.64 -20.55
C ILE A 78 2.27 -17.42 -21.16
N THR A 79 3.57 -17.55 -21.33
CA THR A 79 4.47 -16.48 -21.80
C THR A 79 5.14 -16.81 -23.14
N ARG A 80 4.46 -17.59 -23.99
CA ARG A 80 5.04 -18.21 -25.20
C ARG A 80 4.47 -17.64 -26.51
N ARG A 81 3.99 -18.49 -27.42
CA ARG A 81 3.48 -18.17 -28.75
C ARG A 81 1.97 -18.29 -28.80
N THR A 82 1.33 -17.57 -29.73
CA THR A 82 -0.14 -17.54 -29.86
C THR A 82 -0.78 -18.92 -30.06
N SER A 83 -0.14 -19.81 -30.83
CA SER A 83 -0.65 -21.18 -31.03
C SER A 83 -0.71 -21.99 -29.74
N TYR A 84 0.27 -21.82 -28.86
CA TYR A 84 0.29 -22.48 -27.55
C TYR A 84 -0.73 -21.87 -26.59
N ALA A 85 -0.95 -20.55 -26.65
CA ALA A 85 -1.98 -19.87 -25.87
C ALA A 85 -3.39 -20.37 -26.22
N LEU A 86 -3.67 -20.69 -27.49
CA LEU A 86 -4.95 -21.27 -27.90
C LEU A 86 -5.18 -22.68 -27.33
N ASP A 87 -4.12 -23.49 -27.28
CA ASP A 87 -4.14 -24.85 -26.73
C ASP A 87 -4.29 -24.86 -25.20
N GLU A 88 -3.67 -23.89 -24.52
CA GLU A 88 -3.57 -23.79 -23.05
C GLU A 88 -4.36 -22.60 -22.48
N TRP A 89 -5.48 -22.25 -23.10
CA TRP A 89 -6.24 -21.03 -22.76
C TRP A 89 -6.62 -20.88 -21.28
N PRO A 90 -7.04 -21.93 -20.55
CA PRO A 90 -7.28 -21.80 -19.11
C PRO A 90 -6.04 -21.29 -18.37
N ASN A 91 -4.85 -21.77 -18.73
CA ASN A 91 -3.58 -21.31 -18.17
C ASN A 91 -3.22 -19.88 -18.60
N VAL A 92 -3.65 -19.41 -19.78
CA VAL A 92 -3.45 -18.00 -20.19
C VAL A 92 -4.11 -17.06 -19.18
N LEU A 93 -5.27 -17.46 -18.67
CA LEU A 93 -6.05 -16.68 -17.70
C LEU A 93 -5.80 -17.13 -16.24
N ASN A 94 -4.78 -17.96 -15.99
CA ASN A 94 -4.46 -18.52 -14.67
C ASN A 94 -5.63 -19.30 -14.02
N ASP A 95 -6.42 -20.02 -14.81
CA ASP A 95 -7.67 -20.67 -14.41
C ASP A 95 -8.67 -19.71 -13.71
N HIS A 96 -8.57 -18.41 -14.01
CA HIS A 96 -9.36 -17.33 -13.45
C HIS A 96 -10.05 -16.52 -14.54
N THR A 97 -11.14 -15.84 -14.21
CA THR A 97 -11.90 -15.03 -15.20
C THR A 97 -12.27 -13.64 -14.72
N ASP A 98 -11.94 -13.30 -13.47
CA ASP A 98 -12.21 -11.99 -12.91
C ASP A 98 -11.02 -11.07 -13.17
N TRP A 99 -11.09 -10.36 -14.30
CA TRP A 99 -10.06 -9.45 -14.81
C TRP A 99 -10.72 -8.14 -15.21
N ASP A 100 -10.20 -7.02 -14.71
CA ASP A 100 -10.66 -5.67 -15.05
C ASP A 100 -9.86 -5.09 -16.21
N VAL A 101 -8.54 -5.38 -16.24
CA VAL A 101 -7.64 -4.97 -17.32
C VAL A 101 -6.79 -6.15 -17.75
N ILE A 102 -6.70 -6.38 -19.06
CA ILE A 102 -5.79 -7.35 -19.66
C ILE A 102 -4.83 -6.59 -20.57
N HIS A 103 -3.57 -6.50 -20.15
CA HIS A 103 -2.49 -5.94 -20.95
C HIS A 103 -1.67 -7.08 -21.56
N PHE A 104 -1.69 -7.23 -22.88
CA PHE A 104 -1.18 -8.44 -23.54
C PHE A 104 -0.22 -8.17 -24.70
N ASN A 105 0.79 -9.04 -24.83
CA ASN A 105 1.69 -9.14 -25.97
C ASN A 105 1.95 -10.61 -26.34
N TRP A 106 2.01 -10.88 -27.64
CA TRP A 106 2.67 -12.05 -28.23
C TRP A 106 3.43 -11.59 -29.46
N GLY A 107 4.71 -11.94 -29.57
CA GLY A 107 5.45 -11.69 -30.81
C GLY A 107 6.81 -12.37 -30.87
N LEU A 108 7.72 -12.15 -29.89
CA LEU A 108 9.09 -12.68 -30.01
C LEU A 108 9.13 -14.21 -30.14
N HIS A 109 8.24 -14.94 -29.49
CA HIS A 109 8.16 -16.40 -29.64
C HIS A 109 7.46 -16.87 -30.92
N ASP A 110 6.59 -16.05 -31.51
CA ASP A 110 5.87 -16.34 -32.75
C ASP A 110 6.76 -16.13 -33.98
N LEU A 111 7.49 -15.00 -34.02
CA LEU A 111 8.36 -14.60 -35.12
C LEU A 111 9.74 -15.26 -35.10
N GLU A 112 10.05 -16.07 -34.09
CA GLU A 112 11.29 -16.84 -34.05
C GLU A 112 11.33 -17.84 -35.21
N TYR A 113 12.40 -17.76 -36.00
CA TYR A 113 12.68 -18.67 -37.11
C TYR A 113 13.62 -19.76 -36.66
N GLU A 114 13.16 -21.01 -36.69
CA GLU A 114 13.93 -22.19 -36.29
C GLU A 114 13.68 -23.32 -37.30
N ALA A 115 14.71 -24.14 -37.58
CA ALA A 115 14.60 -25.33 -38.42
C ALA A 115 13.93 -25.16 -39.81
N GLY A 116 13.98 -23.95 -40.40
CA GLY A 116 13.45 -23.67 -41.73
C GLY A 116 12.04 -23.09 -41.79
N SER A 117 11.46 -22.70 -40.65
CA SER A 117 10.14 -22.06 -40.57
C SER A 117 10.04 -21.13 -39.36
N TYR A 118 9.12 -20.16 -39.43
CA TYR A 118 8.69 -19.42 -38.24
C TYR A 118 7.90 -20.34 -37.29
N HIS A 119 8.04 -20.15 -35.99
CA HIS A 119 7.24 -20.86 -34.98
C HIS A 119 5.74 -20.66 -35.19
N VAL A 120 5.33 -19.44 -35.54
CA VAL A 120 3.98 -19.12 -35.99
C VAL A 120 4.10 -18.16 -37.19
N PRO A 121 3.92 -18.62 -38.43
CA PRO A 121 3.90 -17.75 -39.62
C PRO A 121 2.92 -16.59 -39.46
N ILE A 122 3.23 -15.41 -40.03
CA ILE A 122 2.45 -14.18 -39.81
C ILE A 122 0.95 -14.32 -40.12
N ALA A 123 0.58 -15.15 -41.12
CA ALA A 123 -0.82 -15.42 -41.44
C ALA A 123 -1.52 -16.21 -40.33
N ASP A 124 -0.86 -17.23 -39.78
CA ASP A 124 -1.37 -18.00 -38.65
C ASP A 124 -1.40 -17.15 -37.38
N TYR A 125 -0.44 -16.24 -37.19
CA TYR A 125 -0.42 -15.28 -36.09
C TYR A 125 -1.64 -14.35 -36.14
N THR A 126 -1.95 -13.77 -37.31
CA THR A 126 -3.15 -12.93 -37.47
C THR A 126 -4.43 -13.73 -37.26
N ASP A 127 -4.51 -14.96 -37.77
CA ASP A 127 -5.66 -15.84 -37.57
C ASP A 127 -5.80 -16.24 -36.09
N ASN A 128 -4.70 -16.49 -35.37
CA ASN A 128 -4.73 -16.79 -33.94
C ASN A 128 -5.21 -15.59 -33.10
N LEU A 129 -4.88 -14.36 -33.49
CA LEU A 129 -5.35 -13.17 -32.80
C LEU A 129 -6.85 -12.90 -33.03
N ASP A 130 -7.29 -12.91 -34.29
CA ASP A 130 -8.59 -12.35 -34.70
C ASP A 130 -9.55 -13.35 -35.38
N GLY A 131 -9.15 -14.61 -35.53
CA GLY A 131 -10.03 -15.66 -36.05
C GLY A 131 -11.22 -15.91 -35.14
N VAL A 132 -12.34 -16.34 -35.72
CA VAL A 132 -13.60 -16.56 -34.99
C VAL A 132 -13.39 -17.55 -33.83
N GLY A 133 -13.63 -17.09 -32.61
CA GLY A 133 -13.46 -17.86 -31.37
C GLY A 133 -12.01 -17.99 -30.87
N ASN A 134 -11.09 -17.22 -31.44
CA ASN A 134 -9.68 -17.19 -31.02
C ASN A 134 -9.43 -16.10 -29.97
N ILE A 135 -8.21 -15.58 -29.86
CA ILE A 135 -7.72 -14.86 -28.68
C ILE A 135 -8.59 -13.64 -28.33
N ILE A 136 -8.83 -12.74 -29.29
CA ILE A 136 -9.59 -11.51 -29.02
C ILE A 136 -11.05 -11.84 -28.68
N ASP A 137 -11.70 -12.70 -29.46
CA ASP A 137 -13.08 -13.14 -29.20
C ASP A 137 -13.21 -13.81 -27.80
N ARG A 138 -12.17 -14.52 -27.35
CA ARG A 138 -12.16 -15.14 -26.01
C ARG A 138 -11.96 -14.11 -24.90
N PHE A 139 -11.13 -13.09 -25.10
CA PHE A 139 -11.03 -11.99 -24.14
C PHE A 139 -12.33 -11.18 -24.05
N GLU A 140 -12.92 -10.84 -25.19
CA GLU A 140 -14.22 -10.14 -25.26
C GLU A 140 -15.36 -10.95 -24.61
N GLY A 141 -15.23 -12.28 -24.58
CA GLY A 141 -16.17 -13.19 -23.91
C GLY A 141 -16.02 -13.29 -22.38
N ILE A 142 -15.01 -12.65 -21.78
CA ILE A 142 -14.81 -12.63 -20.33
C ILE A 142 -15.81 -11.66 -19.69
N VAL A 143 -16.28 -12.04 -18.50
CA VAL A 143 -17.12 -11.22 -17.62
C VAL A 143 -16.53 -11.29 -16.22
N ASN A 144 -16.10 -10.15 -15.68
CA ASN A 144 -15.52 -10.01 -14.35
C ASN A 144 -16.59 -10.12 -13.25
N ALA A 145 -16.18 -10.03 -11.98
CA ALA A 145 -17.06 -10.11 -10.81
C ALA A 145 -18.12 -9.00 -10.78
N ASN A 146 -17.83 -7.87 -11.43
CA ASN A 146 -18.75 -6.72 -11.58
C ASN A 146 -19.75 -6.89 -12.74
N GLY A 147 -19.64 -7.95 -13.54
CA GLY A 147 -20.50 -8.19 -14.69
C GLY A 147 -20.08 -7.43 -15.96
N GLU A 148 -18.84 -6.94 -16.01
CA GLU A 148 -18.26 -6.15 -17.09
C GLU A 148 -17.19 -6.94 -17.85
N SER A 149 -16.95 -6.58 -19.11
CA SER A 149 -15.83 -7.13 -19.88
C SER A 149 -14.52 -6.42 -19.54
N PRO A 150 -13.37 -7.13 -19.54
CA PRO A 150 -12.08 -6.51 -19.28
C PRO A 150 -11.74 -5.45 -20.31
N VAL A 151 -11.05 -4.40 -19.88
CA VAL A 151 -10.36 -3.46 -20.77
C VAL A 151 -9.17 -4.18 -21.40
N LEU A 152 -9.09 -4.16 -22.73
CA LEU A 152 -8.01 -4.79 -23.48
C LEU A 152 -6.99 -3.76 -23.94
N LEU A 153 -5.73 -3.99 -23.59
CA LEU A 153 -4.58 -3.16 -23.99
C LEU A 153 -3.55 -4.05 -24.69
N TRP A 154 -3.30 -3.83 -25.97
CA TRP A 154 -2.28 -4.57 -26.70
C TRP A 154 -0.95 -3.82 -26.66
N ALA A 155 0.12 -4.50 -26.26
CA ALA A 155 1.47 -3.99 -26.39
C ALA A 155 2.13 -4.46 -27.68
N SER A 156 2.79 -3.54 -28.40
CA SER A 156 3.65 -3.92 -29.54
C SER A 156 4.91 -4.66 -29.06
N THR A 157 5.40 -5.60 -29.85
CA THR A 157 6.66 -6.30 -29.56
C THR A 157 7.86 -5.37 -29.68
N THR A 158 8.78 -5.42 -28.70
CA THR A 158 10.01 -4.62 -28.67
C THR A 158 10.95 -4.96 -29.84
N PRO A 159 11.81 -4.01 -30.28
CA PRO A 159 12.74 -4.24 -31.37
C PRO A 159 13.79 -5.29 -31.03
N VAL A 160 14.45 -5.82 -32.06
CA VAL A 160 15.67 -6.62 -31.92
C VAL A 160 16.85 -5.92 -32.61
N PRO A 161 18.10 -6.10 -32.13
CA PRO A 161 19.31 -5.52 -32.70
C PRO A 161 19.44 -5.68 -34.22
N SER A 162 19.76 -4.58 -34.91
CA SER A 162 20.04 -4.55 -36.35
C SER A 162 21.35 -5.28 -36.68
N GLY A 163 21.39 -5.92 -37.85
CA GLY A 163 22.56 -6.69 -38.30
C GLY A 163 22.53 -8.20 -38.00
N VAL A 164 21.50 -8.69 -37.28
CA VAL A 164 21.17 -10.11 -37.25
C VAL A 164 20.34 -10.45 -38.48
N SER A 165 21.02 -10.72 -39.61
CA SER A 165 20.33 -11.29 -40.77
C SER A 165 19.98 -12.74 -40.50
N VAL A 166 18.72 -12.98 -40.17
CA VAL A 166 18.13 -14.32 -40.21
C VAL A 166 17.90 -14.69 -41.68
N THR A 167 18.98 -14.95 -42.43
CA THR A 167 18.83 -15.53 -43.77
C THR A 167 18.31 -16.94 -43.66
N GLN A 168 17.48 -17.37 -44.61
CA GLN A 168 16.94 -18.74 -44.72
C GLN A 168 18.06 -19.79 -44.47
N GLY A 169 18.12 -20.35 -43.26
CA GLY A 169 19.20 -21.21 -42.77
C GLY A 169 19.93 -20.75 -41.48
N THR A 170 19.54 -19.62 -40.89
CA THR A 170 20.05 -19.11 -39.60
C THR A 170 18.88 -19.10 -38.61
N GLU A 171 19.06 -19.61 -37.38
CA GLU A 171 18.03 -19.58 -36.34
C GLU A 171 18.03 -18.20 -35.66
N GLY A 172 16.87 -17.64 -35.33
CA GLY A 172 16.76 -16.38 -34.58
C GLY A 172 15.60 -15.49 -34.99
N ARG A 173 15.74 -14.19 -34.68
CA ARG A 173 14.71 -13.15 -34.83
C ARG A 173 15.29 -11.96 -35.58
N SER A 174 14.50 -11.34 -36.47
CA SER A 174 14.91 -10.14 -37.21
C SER A 174 13.98 -8.96 -36.90
N ASN A 175 14.52 -7.74 -36.94
CA ASN A 175 13.73 -6.55 -36.66
C ASN A 175 12.71 -6.25 -37.77
N ASP A 176 13.01 -6.66 -39.01
CA ASP A 176 12.07 -6.58 -40.13
C ASP A 176 10.83 -7.45 -39.86
N ASP A 177 11.01 -8.63 -39.27
CA ASP A 177 9.89 -9.49 -38.86
C ASP A 177 9.12 -8.86 -37.70
N VAL A 178 9.79 -8.27 -36.69
CA VAL A 178 9.12 -7.53 -35.60
C VAL A 178 8.21 -6.44 -36.17
N ILE A 179 8.72 -5.63 -37.10
CA ILE A 179 7.94 -4.57 -37.77
C ILE A 179 6.74 -5.17 -38.52
N ALA A 180 6.93 -6.28 -39.24
CA ALA A 180 5.86 -6.94 -39.98
C ALA A 180 4.75 -7.46 -39.05
N TYR A 181 5.11 -8.18 -37.98
CA TYR A 181 4.15 -8.72 -37.01
C TYR A 181 3.43 -7.60 -36.24
N ASN A 182 4.16 -6.59 -35.77
CA ASN A 182 3.56 -5.42 -35.11
C ASN A 182 2.58 -4.68 -36.03
N THR A 183 2.91 -4.52 -37.31
CA THR A 183 2.01 -3.87 -38.29
C THR A 183 0.73 -4.68 -38.48
N ALA A 184 0.84 -6.01 -38.56
CA ALA A 184 -0.30 -6.90 -38.71
C ALA A 184 -1.20 -6.89 -37.46
N ALA A 185 -0.62 -7.02 -36.27
CA ALA A 185 -1.36 -6.94 -35.00
C ALA A 185 -2.00 -5.56 -34.80
N ALA A 186 -1.27 -4.46 -35.01
CA ALA A 186 -1.83 -3.12 -34.88
C ALA A 186 -3.02 -2.88 -35.82
N THR A 187 -3.02 -3.45 -37.01
CA THR A 187 -4.17 -3.37 -37.93
C THR A 187 -5.41 -4.04 -37.33
N ILE A 188 -5.24 -5.21 -36.71
CA ILE A 188 -6.30 -5.94 -36.00
C ILE A 188 -6.80 -5.13 -34.80
N MET A 189 -5.89 -4.68 -33.92
CA MET A 189 -6.25 -3.95 -32.70
C MET A 189 -7.04 -2.67 -33.01
N ASN A 190 -6.58 -1.89 -34.01
CA ASN A 190 -7.31 -0.72 -34.47
C ASN A 190 -8.71 -1.06 -35.02
N SER A 191 -8.85 -2.19 -35.71
CA SER A 191 -10.16 -2.63 -36.25
C SER A 191 -11.15 -3.08 -35.16
N ARG A 192 -10.62 -3.60 -34.05
CA ARG A 192 -11.37 -4.05 -32.87
C ARG A 192 -11.56 -2.95 -31.81
N GLY A 193 -10.92 -1.79 -31.98
CA GLY A 193 -10.97 -0.69 -31.01
C GLY A 193 -10.14 -0.94 -29.74
N ILE A 194 -9.14 -1.82 -29.82
CA ILE A 194 -8.21 -2.16 -28.73
C ILE A 194 -7.08 -1.12 -28.72
N SER A 195 -6.84 -0.51 -27.56
CA SER A 195 -5.77 0.48 -27.37
C SER A 195 -4.38 -0.14 -27.51
N ILE A 196 -3.44 0.63 -28.03
CA ILE A 196 -2.07 0.19 -28.31
C ILE A 196 -1.07 0.86 -27.36
N THR A 197 -0.34 0.05 -26.59
CA THR A 197 0.86 0.45 -25.84
C THR A 197 2.10 0.22 -26.73
N ASP A 198 2.66 1.28 -27.29
CA ASP A 198 3.78 1.18 -28.26
C ASP A 198 5.15 1.00 -27.58
N LEU A 199 5.40 -0.21 -27.08
CA LEU A 199 6.70 -0.58 -26.50
C LEU A 199 7.82 -0.60 -27.55
N TYR A 200 7.52 -0.80 -28.83
CA TYR A 200 8.52 -0.78 -29.90
C TYR A 200 9.14 0.61 -30.00
N ALA A 201 8.31 1.64 -30.18
CA ALA A 201 8.76 3.02 -30.24
C ALA A 201 9.41 3.45 -28.92
N GLY A 202 8.92 2.94 -27.79
CA GLY A 202 9.53 3.16 -26.48
C GLY A 202 11.01 2.79 -26.42
N VAL A 203 11.40 1.66 -27.02
CA VAL A 203 12.82 1.25 -27.06
C VAL A 203 13.58 1.93 -28.21
N ASP A 204 12.97 2.02 -29.40
CA ASP A 204 13.62 2.54 -30.62
C ASP A 204 14.01 4.02 -30.52
N THR A 205 13.29 4.79 -29.68
CA THR A 205 13.58 6.21 -29.45
C THR A 205 14.78 6.48 -28.53
N HIS A 206 15.38 5.45 -27.92
CA HIS A 206 16.63 5.62 -27.17
C HIS A 206 17.75 6.07 -28.13
N SER A 207 18.59 7.01 -27.70
CA SER A 207 19.79 7.44 -28.43
C SER A 207 20.76 6.34 -28.90
N ASN A 208 20.75 5.13 -28.31
CA ASN A 208 21.57 3.99 -28.70
C ASN A 208 20.85 2.65 -28.38
N PRO A 209 19.79 2.28 -29.11
CA PRO A 209 18.93 1.16 -28.73
C PRO A 209 19.67 -0.19 -28.80
N GLU A 210 20.61 -0.33 -29.74
CA GLU A 210 21.48 -1.50 -29.90
C GLU A 210 22.31 -1.86 -28.66
N LEU A 211 22.69 -0.85 -27.84
CA LEU A 211 23.50 -1.07 -26.63
C LEU A 211 22.68 -1.57 -25.45
N LEU A 212 21.36 -1.53 -25.54
CA LEU A 212 20.47 -2.01 -24.50
C LEU A 212 20.43 -3.54 -24.47
N PHE A 213 20.61 -4.19 -25.61
CA PHE A 213 20.43 -5.62 -25.76
C PHE A 213 21.71 -6.41 -25.48
N ARG A 214 21.53 -7.64 -24.99
CA ARG A 214 22.62 -8.61 -24.87
C ARG A 214 23.12 -9.01 -26.26
N SER A 215 24.38 -9.46 -26.31
CA SER A 215 24.95 -10.03 -27.52
C SER A 215 24.27 -11.36 -27.88
N TYR A 216 24.33 -11.72 -29.17
CA TYR A 216 23.92 -13.04 -29.67
C TYR A 216 24.50 -14.18 -28.81
N PRO A 217 23.74 -15.26 -28.52
CA PRO A 217 22.43 -15.62 -29.07
C PRO A 217 21.20 -15.09 -28.30
N ASP A 218 21.40 -14.32 -27.22
CA ASP A 218 20.33 -13.86 -26.31
C ASP A 218 19.77 -12.47 -26.68
N ASN A 219 20.00 -12.03 -27.92
CA ASN A 219 19.87 -10.66 -28.43
C ASN A 219 18.44 -10.12 -28.54
N VAL A 220 17.58 -10.50 -27.60
CA VAL A 220 16.25 -9.96 -27.36
C VAL A 220 16.11 -9.40 -25.95
N HIS A 221 16.90 -9.93 -25.00
CA HIS A 221 16.90 -9.47 -23.62
C HIS A 221 17.87 -8.31 -23.42
N PHE A 222 17.56 -7.45 -22.45
CA PHE A 222 18.41 -6.33 -22.10
C PHE A 222 19.66 -6.76 -21.29
N THR A 223 20.77 -6.03 -21.45
CA THR A 223 21.93 -6.09 -20.55
C THR A 223 21.52 -5.62 -19.15
N ASN A 224 22.33 -5.82 -18.09
CA ASN A 224 21.95 -5.32 -16.76
C ASN A 224 21.71 -3.79 -16.74
N SER A 225 22.51 -2.99 -17.45
CA SER A 225 22.26 -1.55 -17.59
C SER A 225 21.05 -1.25 -18.46
N GLY A 226 20.83 -2.04 -19.53
CA GLY A 226 19.67 -1.92 -20.38
C GLY A 226 18.38 -2.40 -19.72
N ALA A 227 18.46 -3.30 -18.74
CA ALA A 227 17.32 -3.84 -17.99
C ALA A 227 16.82 -2.83 -16.97
N ASN A 228 17.71 -2.08 -16.30
CA ASN A 228 17.28 -0.96 -15.47
C ASN A 228 16.56 0.11 -16.30
N PHE A 229 17.06 0.43 -17.51
CA PHE A 229 16.33 1.32 -18.41
C PHE A 229 15.02 0.70 -18.92
N GLY A 230 15.09 -0.51 -19.48
CA GLY A 230 13.97 -1.20 -20.12
C GLY A 230 12.85 -1.51 -19.14
N ASN A 231 13.16 -1.92 -17.91
CA ASN A 231 12.15 -2.29 -16.92
C ASN A 231 11.45 -1.04 -16.38
N THR A 232 12.20 -0.03 -15.95
CA THR A 232 11.61 1.21 -15.41
C THR A 232 10.87 1.99 -16.50
N PHE A 233 11.45 2.13 -17.69
CA PHE A 233 10.82 2.88 -18.77
C PHE A 233 9.61 2.16 -19.39
N LEU A 234 9.75 0.89 -19.78
CA LEU A 234 8.62 0.12 -20.31
C LEU A 234 7.55 -0.11 -19.24
N GLY A 235 7.97 -0.33 -17.99
CA GLY A 235 7.07 -0.38 -16.84
C GLY A 235 6.25 0.89 -16.70
N GLY A 236 6.88 2.06 -16.77
CA GLY A 236 6.20 3.35 -16.75
C GLY A 236 5.22 3.55 -17.93
N LEU A 237 5.58 3.10 -19.14
CA LEU A 237 4.66 3.14 -20.29
C LEU A 237 3.44 2.24 -20.09
N VAL A 238 3.66 1.02 -19.60
CA VAL A 238 2.58 0.05 -19.31
C VAL A 238 1.70 0.57 -18.17
N THR A 239 2.28 1.09 -17.10
CA THR A 239 1.55 1.77 -16.02
C THR A 239 0.70 2.89 -16.58
N THR A 240 1.25 3.78 -17.39
CA THR A 240 0.51 4.92 -17.99
C THR A 240 -0.68 4.45 -18.83
N ALA A 241 -0.55 3.32 -19.53
CA ALA A 241 -1.63 2.76 -20.31
C ALA A 241 -2.75 2.16 -19.44
N ILE A 242 -2.40 1.59 -18.28
CA ILE A 242 -3.34 0.96 -17.34
C ILE A 242 -3.98 2.00 -16.40
N ASP A 243 -3.26 3.07 -16.07
CA ASP A 243 -3.62 4.10 -15.10
C ASP A 243 -5.07 4.61 -15.18
N PRO A 244 -5.66 4.86 -16.36
CA PRO A 244 -7.03 5.35 -16.47
C PRO A 244 -8.12 4.35 -16.06
N TYR A 245 -7.75 3.07 -15.88
CA TYR A 245 -8.67 1.96 -15.64
C TYR A 245 -8.55 1.38 -14.23
N VAL A 246 -7.70 1.97 -13.40
CA VAL A 246 -7.53 1.62 -11.99
C VAL A 246 -7.84 2.85 -11.15
N PRO A 247 -8.30 2.71 -9.90
CA PRO A 247 -8.49 3.83 -9.00
C PRO A 247 -7.26 4.74 -8.97
N GLU A 248 -7.48 6.04 -8.77
CA GLU A 248 -6.36 6.94 -8.45
C GLU A 248 -5.63 6.40 -7.23
N ALA A 249 -4.32 6.67 -7.16
CA ALA A 249 -3.60 6.44 -5.91
C ALA A 249 -4.39 7.12 -4.78
N PRO A 250 -4.49 6.50 -3.57
CA PRO A 250 -4.96 7.23 -2.40
C PRO A 250 -4.27 8.59 -2.40
N MET A 251 -5.06 9.68 -2.35
CA MET A 251 -4.63 11.03 -2.74
C MET A 251 -3.19 11.33 -2.30
N LEU A 252 -2.37 11.85 -3.22
CA LEU A 252 -1.09 12.48 -2.90
C LEU A 252 -1.30 13.37 -1.68
N MET A 253 -0.74 13.00 -0.53
CA MET A 253 -0.83 13.85 0.64
C MET A 253 0.15 15.00 0.44
N GLU A 254 -0.32 16.08 -0.18
CA GLU A 254 0.50 17.24 -0.51
C GLU A 254 1.29 17.70 0.73
N GLY A 255 2.62 17.74 0.60
CA GLY A 255 3.51 18.09 1.69
C GLY A 255 4.02 16.91 2.53
N VAL A 256 3.55 15.68 2.35
CA VAL A 256 4.14 14.51 3.02
C VAL A 256 5.50 14.19 2.44
N VAL A 257 6.49 13.99 3.31
CA VAL A 257 7.86 13.61 2.96
C VAL A 257 8.00 12.09 2.89
N GLY A 258 7.40 11.37 3.84
CA GLY A 258 7.35 9.90 3.86
C GLY A 258 6.24 9.40 4.78
N LEU A 259 5.67 8.25 4.45
CA LEU A 259 4.63 7.57 5.23
C LEU A 259 4.86 6.06 5.19
N TRP A 260 5.18 5.45 6.33
CA TRP A 260 5.38 4.01 6.46
C TRP A 260 4.25 3.44 7.30
N THR A 261 3.38 2.61 6.71
CA THR A 261 2.17 2.07 7.37
C THR A 261 2.28 0.61 7.78
N PHE A 262 3.45 -0.02 7.60
CA PHE A 262 3.71 -1.39 8.05
C PHE A 262 2.72 -2.47 7.55
N ASN A 263 2.22 -2.29 6.32
CA ASN A 263 1.18 -3.12 5.70
C ASN A 263 1.73 -4.13 4.69
N GLU A 264 3.04 -4.37 4.67
CA GLU A 264 3.71 -5.22 3.69
C GLU A 264 3.36 -6.71 3.86
N LYS A 265 2.92 -7.10 5.06
CA LYS A 265 2.52 -8.47 5.39
C LYS A 265 1.23 -8.49 6.20
N SER A 266 0.50 -9.60 6.10
CA SER A 266 -0.75 -9.80 6.83
C SER A 266 -0.49 -10.05 8.32
N VAL A 267 -1.47 -9.69 9.15
CA VAL A 267 -1.45 -10.00 10.59
C VAL A 267 -1.15 -11.48 10.85
N GLY A 268 -0.19 -11.75 11.72
CA GLY A 268 0.30 -13.09 12.07
C GLY A 268 1.48 -13.58 11.24
N GLN A 269 1.90 -12.83 10.22
CA GLN A 269 3.19 -13.02 9.55
C GLN A 269 4.31 -12.30 10.31
N VAL A 270 5.55 -12.54 9.91
CA VAL A 270 6.75 -11.95 10.52
C VAL A 270 7.62 -11.28 9.46
N GLY A 271 8.27 -10.17 9.82
CA GLY A 271 9.28 -9.45 9.03
C GLY A 271 10.68 -9.85 9.49
N SER A 272 11.51 -10.27 8.55
CA SER A 272 12.88 -10.69 8.82
C SER A 272 13.88 -9.57 8.54
N ASP A 273 15.08 -9.70 9.08
CA ASP A 273 16.20 -8.79 8.79
C ASP A 273 16.40 -8.62 7.27
N GLY A 274 16.45 -7.36 6.83
CA GLY A 274 16.57 -6.99 5.42
C GLY A 274 15.25 -6.89 4.65
N ASP A 275 14.10 -7.24 5.25
CA ASP A 275 12.80 -7.06 4.59
C ASP A 275 12.51 -5.57 4.38
N PRO A 276 11.95 -5.20 3.21
CA PRO A 276 11.66 -3.79 2.90
C PRO A 276 10.45 -3.29 3.71
N VAL A 277 10.53 -2.03 4.12
CA VAL A 277 9.39 -1.24 4.62
C VAL A 277 9.14 -0.12 3.61
N LEU A 278 7.95 -0.07 3.05
CA LEU A 278 7.66 0.80 1.90
C LEU A 278 7.21 2.18 2.36
N ASP A 279 7.74 3.21 1.70
CA ASP A 279 7.17 4.56 1.78
C ASP A 279 5.93 4.64 0.88
N THR A 280 4.78 4.75 1.53
CA THR A 280 3.43 4.79 0.96
C THR A 280 2.88 6.20 0.81
N SER A 281 3.72 7.24 0.96
CA SER A 281 3.32 8.65 0.82
C SER A 281 2.73 9.02 -0.55
N GLY A 282 2.95 8.17 -1.57
CA GLY A 282 2.57 8.44 -2.96
C GLY A 282 3.53 9.41 -3.67
N ASN A 283 4.62 9.81 -3.02
CA ASN A 283 5.63 10.67 -3.65
C ASN A 283 6.31 9.98 -4.84
N THR A 284 6.69 10.79 -5.84
CA THR A 284 7.49 10.28 -6.98
C THR A 284 8.86 9.78 -6.55
N TYR A 285 9.40 10.34 -5.46
CA TYR A 285 10.63 9.90 -4.82
C TYR A 285 10.26 9.28 -3.47
N VAL A 286 10.38 7.96 -3.38
CA VAL A 286 10.00 7.18 -2.20
C VAL A 286 11.21 6.87 -1.34
N HIS A 287 11.04 6.92 -0.01
CA HIS A 287 12.09 6.67 0.97
C HIS A 287 11.87 5.34 1.68
N ASN A 288 12.08 4.23 0.99
CA ASN A 288 11.87 2.90 1.58
C ASN A 288 12.84 2.66 2.76
N GLY A 289 12.31 2.08 3.83
CA GLY A 289 13.08 1.57 4.95
C GLY A 289 13.40 0.08 4.81
N THR A 290 14.13 -0.42 5.80
CA THR A 290 14.51 -1.83 5.92
C THR A 290 14.32 -2.28 7.36
N ILE A 291 13.72 -3.44 7.57
CA ILE A 291 13.66 -4.11 8.88
C ILE A 291 15.07 -4.51 9.28
N ILE A 292 15.47 -4.13 10.48
CA ILE A 292 16.69 -4.57 11.15
C ILE A 292 16.27 -5.41 12.34
N ALA A 293 16.64 -6.69 12.31
CA ALA A 293 16.26 -7.67 13.32
C ALA A 293 17.44 -8.63 13.62
N ASP A 294 17.39 -9.38 14.73
CA ASP A 294 18.46 -10.35 15.07
C ASP A 294 18.35 -11.62 14.21
N ILE A 295 19.45 -12.37 14.07
CA ILE A 295 19.55 -13.61 13.28
C ILE A 295 18.67 -14.77 13.80
N SER A 296 17.84 -14.52 14.80
CA SER A 296 16.88 -15.47 15.38
C SER A 296 15.61 -14.82 15.93
N ASP A 297 15.38 -13.55 15.64
CA ASP A 297 14.25 -12.77 16.14
C ASP A 297 13.64 -12.03 14.95
N ASP A 298 12.41 -12.39 14.56
CA ASP A 298 11.70 -11.73 13.47
C ASP A 298 10.66 -10.78 14.07
N ILE A 299 10.42 -9.64 13.43
CA ILE A 299 9.45 -8.62 13.89
C ILE A 299 8.02 -9.06 13.51
N PRO A 300 7.10 -9.30 14.47
CA PRO A 300 5.74 -9.72 14.15
C PRO A 300 4.89 -8.61 13.51
N TYR A 301 4.11 -8.97 12.49
CA TYR A 301 3.00 -8.16 11.99
C TYR A 301 1.75 -8.45 12.83
N VAL A 302 1.27 -7.47 13.58
CA VAL A 302 0.14 -7.59 14.51
C VAL A 302 -1.04 -6.75 14.04
N ALA A 303 -2.22 -6.92 14.64
CA ALA A 303 -3.37 -6.08 14.31
C ALA A 303 -3.07 -4.62 14.67
N GLY A 304 -3.19 -3.72 13.67
CA GLY A 304 -2.99 -2.28 13.79
C GLY A 304 -4.09 -1.55 14.56
N ASN A 305 -4.08 -0.22 14.50
CA ASN A 305 -5.11 0.60 15.12
C ASN A 305 -6.44 0.43 14.36
N PRO A 306 -7.55 0.04 15.03
CA PRO A 306 -8.83 -0.17 14.36
C PRO A 306 -9.44 1.09 13.74
N ALA A 307 -8.96 2.30 14.10
CA ALA A 307 -9.45 3.57 13.55
C ALA A 307 -8.64 4.07 12.34
N ALA A 308 -7.44 3.55 12.11
CA ALA A 308 -6.59 3.92 10.98
C ALA A 308 -6.63 2.79 9.94
N MET A 309 -7.41 3.00 8.86
CA MET A 309 -7.46 2.20 7.62
C MET A 309 -6.81 0.79 7.71
N ASP A 310 -7.65 -0.20 8.02
CA ASP A 310 -7.41 -1.64 8.18
C ASP A 310 -6.05 -2.16 7.67
N GLY A 311 -5.17 -2.47 8.63
CA GLY A 311 -3.80 -2.87 8.36
C GLY A 311 -3.12 -3.67 9.46
N ALA A 312 -1.87 -4.04 9.20
CA ALA A 312 -0.97 -4.59 10.18
C ALA A 312 -0.05 -3.50 10.76
N ALA A 313 0.34 -3.68 12.02
CA ALA A 313 1.38 -2.92 12.71
C ALA A 313 2.62 -3.79 12.90
N LEU A 314 3.79 -3.18 13.09
CA LEU A 314 4.98 -3.90 13.56
C LEU A 314 5.02 -3.93 15.08
N ARG A 315 5.31 -5.11 15.64
CA ARG A 315 5.63 -5.27 17.06
C ARG A 315 7.14 -5.22 17.26
N PHE A 316 7.61 -4.15 17.88
CA PHE A 316 9.01 -3.96 18.23
C PHE A 316 9.28 -4.63 19.58
N GLU A 317 10.24 -5.55 19.60
CA GLU A 317 10.69 -6.25 20.79
C GLU A 317 12.11 -5.82 21.19
N ARG A 318 12.39 -5.86 22.49
CA ARG A 318 13.75 -5.63 23.00
C ARG A 318 14.62 -6.85 22.77
N GLY A 319 15.84 -6.63 22.32
CA GLY A 319 16.82 -7.72 22.15
C GLY A 319 17.08 -8.49 23.46
N LEU A 320 17.15 -9.82 23.39
CA LEU A 320 17.29 -10.71 24.56
C LEU A 320 18.71 -10.75 25.19
N GLY A 321 19.59 -9.78 24.91
CA GLY A 321 21.00 -9.78 25.29
C GLY A 321 21.35 -8.82 26.42
N GLY A 322 21.85 -9.34 27.55
CA GLY A 322 22.30 -8.55 28.71
C GLY A 322 23.68 -7.90 28.55
N GLY A 323 24.00 -7.29 27.41
CA GLY A 323 25.29 -6.62 27.20
C GLY A 323 25.43 -5.85 25.88
N SER A 324 26.38 -4.92 25.83
CA SER A 324 26.59 -3.93 24.76
C SER A 324 27.10 -4.48 23.40
N THR A 325 27.00 -5.78 23.13
CA THR A 325 27.54 -6.39 21.90
C THR A 325 26.73 -7.57 21.33
N GLU A 326 25.62 -7.99 21.94
CA GLU A 326 24.84 -9.13 21.43
C GLU A 326 23.33 -8.86 21.61
N GLY A 327 22.58 -8.90 20.51
CA GLY A 327 21.16 -8.54 20.39
C GLY A 327 20.99 -7.31 19.50
N ILE A 328 20.67 -7.52 18.22
CA ILE A 328 20.20 -6.43 17.35
C ILE A 328 18.74 -6.16 17.74
N ASN A 329 18.40 -4.88 17.90
CA ASN A 329 17.07 -4.47 18.28
C ASN A 329 16.15 -4.45 17.07
N ASP A 330 14.90 -4.82 17.26
CA ASP A 330 13.85 -4.58 16.28
C ASP A 330 13.82 -3.09 15.96
N SER A 331 14.07 -2.78 14.70
CA SER A 331 14.02 -1.42 14.20
C SER A 331 13.73 -1.39 12.72
N VAL A 332 13.33 -0.22 12.26
CA VAL A 332 13.26 0.08 10.83
C VAL A 332 14.26 1.18 10.56
N GLU A 333 15.16 0.96 9.61
CA GLU A 333 16.12 1.96 9.16
C GLU A 333 15.75 2.47 7.78
N VAL A 334 15.51 3.77 7.68
CA VAL A 334 15.28 4.50 6.43
C VAL A 334 16.56 5.28 6.12
N PRO A 335 17.17 5.09 4.93
CA PRO A 335 18.31 5.90 4.50
C PRO A 335 17.97 7.39 4.58
N GLY A 336 18.84 8.18 5.19
CA GLY A 336 18.67 9.62 5.27
C GLY A 336 18.73 10.28 3.89
N ASP A 337 18.10 11.44 3.78
CA ASP A 337 17.96 12.18 2.52
C ASP A 337 17.78 13.68 2.83
N VAL A 338 18.10 14.55 1.86
CA VAL A 338 17.85 15.99 2.00
C VAL A 338 16.37 16.31 2.27
N ASP A 339 15.46 15.43 1.86
CA ASP A 339 14.04 15.54 2.13
C ASP A 339 13.70 15.49 3.63
N PHE A 340 14.50 14.79 4.43
CA PHE A 340 14.38 14.73 5.88
C PHE A 340 15.12 15.87 6.60
N GLN A 341 15.76 16.80 5.87
CA GLN A 341 16.47 17.92 6.46
C GLN A 341 15.64 19.20 6.47
N PHE A 342 15.43 19.76 7.66
CA PHE A 342 14.67 20.99 7.86
C PHE A 342 15.56 22.07 8.48
N ASN A 343 15.43 23.32 8.02
CA ASN A 343 16.03 24.46 8.70
C ASN A 343 14.99 25.21 9.57
N ALA A 344 15.45 26.14 10.39
CA ALA A 344 14.60 26.86 11.34
C ALA A 344 13.46 27.69 10.70
N ASN A 345 13.49 27.95 9.38
CA ASN A 345 12.43 28.64 8.64
C ASN A 345 11.44 27.68 7.97
N GLN A 346 11.60 26.37 8.16
CA GLN A 346 10.73 25.35 7.60
C GLN A 346 9.97 24.68 8.72
N SER A 347 8.64 24.76 8.63
CA SER A 347 7.75 24.02 9.51
C SER A 347 7.74 22.55 9.12
N PHE A 348 7.52 21.67 10.10
CA PHE A 348 7.41 20.23 9.88
C PHE A 348 6.55 19.58 10.96
N THR A 349 5.97 18.43 10.60
CA THR A 349 5.24 17.55 11.51
C THR A 349 5.79 16.15 11.38
N TYR A 350 5.95 15.50 12.51
CA TYR A 350 6.20 14.07 12.60
C TYR A 350 5.07 13.46 13.42
N GLU A 351 4.64 12.28 13.02
CA GLU A 351 3.48 11.61 13.60
C GLU A 351 3.65 10.09 13.56
N THR A 352 3.09 9.42 14.57
CA THR A 352 3.11 7.97 14.70
C THR A 352 1.92 7.50 15.54
N MET A 353 1.56 6.23 15.40
CA MET A 353 0.52 5.58 16.18
C MET A 353 1.14 4.39 16.91
N ILE A 354 1.04 4.37 18.25
CA ILE A 354 1.68 3.34 19.07
C ILE A 354 0.72 2.72 20.08
N ARG A 355 1.01 1.49 20.48
CA ARG A 355 0.44 0.84 21.66
C ARG A 355 1.58 0.23 22.46
N THR A 356 1.66 0.52 23.76
CA THR A 356 2.73 0.00 24.60
C THR A 356 2.33 -0.13 26.07
N THR A 357 2.99 -1.02 26.79
CA THR A 357 2.98 -1.06 28.26
C THR A 357 4.33 -0.66 28.86
N GLN A 358 5.27 -0.24 28.02
CA GLN A 358 6.65 -0.01 28.42
C GLN A 358 6.74 1.08 29.48
N VAL A 359 7.43 0.77 30.58
CA VAL A 359 7.78 1.76 31.60
C VAL A 359 9.25 2.07 31.45
N THR A 360 9.55 3.32 31.11
CA THR A 360 10.90 3.88 31.08
C THR A 360 11.27 4.40 32.49
N GLY A 361 12.44 4.01 33.01
CA GLY A 361 13.02 4.51 34.27
C GLY A 361 13.14 3.51 35.45
N GLY A 362 14.35 3.47 36.07
CA GLY A 362 14.73 2.66 37.25
C GLY A 362 15.83 3.33 38.11
N PRO A 363 16.27 2.76 39.25
CA PRO A 363 17.23 3.42 40.15
C PRO A 363 18.57 3.75 39.47
N ALA A 364 19.16 4.90 39.79
CA ALA A 364 20.47 5.30 39.26
C ALA A 364 21.53 4.19 39.49
N GLY A 365 22.13 3.70 38.39
CA GLY A 365 23.16 2.66 38.41
C GLY A 365 22.68 1.21 38.25
N SER A 366 21.37 0.97 38.02
CA SER A 366 20.93 -0.28 37.40
C SER A 366 20.90 -0.12 35.88
N ASP A 367 21.66 -0.96 35.20
CA ASP A 367 21.79 -1.09 33.74
C ASP A 367 20.50 -1.59 33.07
N THR A 368 19.34 -0.97 33.33
CA THR A 368 18.05 -1.56 32.90
C THR A 368 17.02 -0.65 32.24
N GLN A 369 17.13 0.68 32.15
CA GLN A 369 15.95 1.48 31.75
C GLN A 369 16.30 2.87 31.17
N GLY A 370 16.63 2.98 29.88
CA GLY A 370 16.76 4.26 29.19
C GLY A 370 15.53 4.61 28.32
N ALA A 371 15.51 5.86 27.84
CA ALA A 371 14.46 6.40 26.98
C ALA A 371 14.28 5.60 25.68
N ALA A 372 13.03 5.40 25.27
CA ALA A 372 12.62 4.63 24.10
C ALA A 372 12.34 5.56 22.91
N PRO A 373 13.21 5.58 21.87
CA PRO A 373 12.97 6.38 20.68
C PRO A 373 11.82 5.79 19.86
N LEU A 374 10.87 6.62 19.43
CA LEU A 374 9.84 6.19 18.49
C LEU A 374 10.32 6.41 17.06
N VAL A 375 10.80 7.62 16.76
CA VAL A 375 11.33 8.01 15.45
C VAL A 375 12.58 8.83 15.67
N GLN A 376 13.74 8.41 15.16
CA GLN A 376 15.05 9.01 15.39
C GLN A 376 15.86 9.40 14.14
N ALA A 377 16.31 10.65 14.04
CA ALA A 377 17.29 11.21 13.11
C ALA A 377 18.37 12.01 13.89
N ALA A 378 19.67 11.75 13.65
CA ALA A 378 20.88 12.40 14.21
C ALA A 378 20.76 13.37 15.42
N THR A 379 19.99 14.45 15.34
CA THR A 379 19.68 15.36 16.46
C THR A 379 18.17 15.67 16.59
N GLY A 380 17.48 15.02 17.54
CA GLY A 380 16.12 15.38 18.03
C GLY A 380 14.93 14.85 17.20
N ASN A 381 13.93 14.31 17.90
CA ASN A 381 13.08 13.16 17.53
C ASN A 381 11.89 12.95 18.48
N PHE A 382 11.29 11.75 18.50
CA PHE A 382 10.26 11.31 19.45
C PHE A 382 10.81 10.32 20.45
N TRP A 383 10.45 10.46 21.72
CA TRP A 383 10.87 9.56 22.78
C TRP A 383 9.76 9.32 23.80
N ILE A 384 9.65 8.11 24.33
CA ILE A 384 9.09 7.86 25.67
C ILE A 384 10.27 7.90 26.63
N ASP A 385 10.21 8.74 27.65
CA ASP A 385 11.41 9.11 28.42
C ASP A 385 11.29 8.72 29.90
N ASP A 386 12.43 8.40 30.53
CA ASP A 386 12.52 7.91 31.91
C ASP A 386 12.38 9.00 32.97
N ASP A 387 12.63 10.27 32.62
CA ASP A 387 12.41 11.41 33.54
C ASP A 387 10.91 11.58 33.87
N GLN A 388 10.02 11.18 32.96
CA GLN A 388 8.57 11.17 33.16
C GLN A 388 7.97 9.86 32.61
N PRO A 389 7.93 8.78 33.42
CA PRO A 389 7.57 7.45 32.97
C PRO A 389 6.27 7.42 32.17
N GLY A 390 6.32 6.80 30.98
CA GLY A 390 5.18 6.63 30.08
C GLY A 390 4.77 7.89 29.32
N LYS A 391 5.39 9.05 29.58
CA LYS A 391 5.09 10.29 28.86
C LYS A 391 5.98 10.45 27.65
N VAL A 392 5.43 11.15 26.66
CA VAL A 392 6.10 11.44 25.41
C VAL A 392 6.88 12.74 25.54
N MET A 393 8.13 12.71 25.12
CA MET A 393 8.95 13.89 24.86
C MET A 393 9.10 14.07 23.35
N PHE A 394 8.83 15.27 22.87
CA PHE A 394 9.20 15.68 21.52
C PHE A 394 10.30 16.73 21.56
N SER A 395 11.38 16.51 20.81
CA SER A 395 12.46 17.46 20.64
C SER A 395 12.67 17.70 19.15
N PRO A 396 12.52 18.92 18.63
CA PRO A 396 12.68 19.15 17.19
C PRO A 396 14.14 19.07 16.71
N GLY A 397 15.12 18.94 17.62
CA GLY A 397 16.55 18.92 17.30
C GLY A 397 17.30 20.25 17.43
N PHE A 398 16.60 21.35 17.71
CA PHE A 398 17.25 22.64 17.92
C PHE A 398 18.06 22.66 19.24
N GLY A 399 19.33 23.05 19.16
CA GLY A 399 20.27 23.11 20.28
C GLY A 399 21.40 22.08 20.18
N THR A 400 22.15 21.89 21.27
CA THR A 400 23.27 20.93 21.29
C THR A 400 22.98 19.81 22.28
N LYS A 401 23.03 18.58 21.79
CA LYS A 401 23.12 17.40 22.66
C LYS A 401 24.57 17.29 23.14
N ASN A 402 24.81 17.53 24.42
CA ASN A 402 26.00 17.00 25.08
C ASN A 402 25.51 15.89 26.01
N ASP A 403 25.75 14.63 25.67
CA ASP A 403 25.32 13.50 26.49
C ASP A 403 25.91 13.60 27.90
N ALA A 404 25.06 13.38 28.91
CA ALA A 404 25.44 13.41 30.32
C ALA A 404 26.47 12.33 30.69
N GLU A 405 26.66 11.29 29.85
CA GLU A 405 27.76 10.33 29.96
C GLU A 405 29.15 10.98 29.84
N PHE A 406 29.24 12.21 29.29
CA PHE A 406 30.50 12.94 29.08
C PHE A 406 30.55 14.33 29.73
N SER A 407 29.76 14.58 30.79
CA SER A 407 29.80 15.79 31.63
C SER A 407 29.35 17.13 31.00
N GLY A 408 28.67 17.10 29.85
CA GLY A 408 28.01 18.28 29.29
C GLY A 408 26.51 18.34 29.64
N ALA A 409 25.92 19.55 29.59
CA ALA A 409 24.48 19.73 29.75
C ALA A 409 23.77 19.50 28.40
N ASP A 410 22.72 18.68 28.38
CA ASP A 410 21.78 18.62 27.27
C ASP A 410 21.01 19.95 27.20
N THR A 411 21.14 20.65 26.08
CA THR A 411 20.52 21.97 25.87
C THR A 411 19.45 21.93 24.80
N ARG A 412 19.01 20.75 24.34
CA ARG A 412 18.01 20.67 23.28
C ARG A 412 16.67 21.24 23.72
N ALA A 413 15.99 21.91 22.79
CA ALA A 413 14.59 22.26 22.96
C ALA A 413 13.75 20.98 23.09
N LYS A 414 12.82 20.95 24.06
CA LYS A 414 11.91 19.82 24.26
C LYS A 414 10.55 20.28 24.78
N THR A 415 9.52 19.52 24.44
CA THR A 415 8.18 19.61 24.98
C THR A 415 7.75 18.22 25.47
N TRP A 416 6.81 18.18 26.40
CA TRP A 416 6.38 16.96 27.08
C TRP A 416 4.86 16.83 27.05
N SER A 417 4.38 15.61 26.92
CA SER A 417 2.97 15.30 27.14
C SER A 417 2.60 15.43 28.62
N THR A 418 1.32 15.55 28.88
CA THR A 418 0.75 15.43 30.24
C THR A 418 0.26 14.01 30.50
N THR A 419 -0.30 13.38 29.46
CA THR A 419 -0.82 12.02 29.42
C THR A 419 0.32 11.03 29.22
N ALA A 420 0.25 9.92 29.95
CA ALA A 420 1.11 8.77 29.72
C ALA A 420 0.41 7.83 28.73
N VAL A 421 1.16 7.27 27.79
CA VAL A 421 0.66 6.46 26.66
C VAL A 421 0.99 4.97 26.80
N ASN A 422 1.35 4.55 28.01
CA ASN A 422 1.80 3.19 28.31
C ASN A 422 0.73 2.36 29.03
N ASP A 423 -0.51 2.46 28.57
CA ASP A 423 -1.70 1.84 29.15
C ASP A 423 -2.27 0.68 28.32
N ASP A 424 -1.52 0.21 27.31
CA ASP A 424 -1.91 -0.84 26.35
C ASP A 424 -3.03 -0.43 25.38
N GLU A 425 -3.32 0.86 25.24
CA GLU A 425 -4.23 1.38 24.21
C GLU A 425 -3.44 2.04 23.05
N TRP A 426 -4.10 2.16 21.89
CA TRP A 426 -3.52 2.86 20.74
C TRP A 426 -3.58 4.37 20.97
N HIS A 427 -2.44 5.04 20.82
CA HIS A 427 -2.30 6.48 20.93
C HIS A 427 -1.66 7.09 19.69
N HIS A 428 -2.31 8.10 19.14
CA HIS A 428 -1.72 8.95 18.12
C HIS A 428 -0.80 9.97 18.77
N ILE A 429 0.41 10.11 18.26
CA ILE A 429 1.41 11.05 18.75
C ILE A 429 1.84 11.94 17.59
N ALA A 430 1.72 13.27 17.74
CA ALA A 430 2.24 14.21 16.76
C ALA A 430 3.08 15.32 17.40
N GLY A 431 4.28 15.53 16.87
CA GLY A 431 5.18 16.62 17.20
C GLY A 431 5.24 17.60 16.04
N VAL A 432 4.91 18.86 16.30
CA VAL A 432 4.76 19.90 15.29
C VAL A 432 5.73 21.04 15.58
N PHE A 433 6.56 21.40 14.62
CA PHE A 433 7.32 22.64 14.64
C PHE A 433 6.71 23.65 13.65
N ASP A 434 6.32 24.80 14.17
CA ASP A 434 5.83 25.94 13.39
C ASP A 434 6.89 27.03 13.32
N ALA A 435 7.52 27.18 12.16
CA ALA A 435 8.55 28.18 11.92
C ALA A 435 8.02 29.62 11.93
N ALA A 436 6.72 29.84 11.65
CA ALA A 436 6.15 31.18 11.64
C ALA A 436 5.96 31.74 13.05
N THR A 437 5.69 30.86 14.02
CA THR A 437 5.54 31.21 15.44
C THR A 437 6.74 30.82 16.30
N GLU A 438 7.72 30.10 15.75
CA GLU A 438 8.88 29.55 16.46
C GLU A 438 8.46 28.65 17.64
N MET A 439 7.35 27.92 17.47
CA MET A 439 6.75 27.08 18.50
C MET A 439 6.87 25.60 18.14
N VAL A 440 7.21 24.80 19.15
CA VAL A 440 7.08 23.35 19.12
C VAL A 440 5.85 22.94 19.91
N ARG A 441 5.02 22.08 19.35
CA ARG A 441 3.82 21.53 19.97
C ARG A 441 3.85 20.01 19.94
N LEU A 442 3.23 19.40 20.94
CA LEU A 442 3.04 17.95 21.05
C LEU A 442 1.57 17.66 21.30
N TYR A 443 1.04 16.74 20.51
CA TYR A 443 -0.33 16.28 20.53
C TYR A 443 -0.39 14.80 20.86
N ILE A 444 -1.32 14.42 21.72
CA ILE A 444 -1.72 13.04 21.99
C ILE A 444 -3.18 12.91 21.58
N ASP A 445 -3.51 11.96 20.71
CA ASP A 445 -4.89 11.72 20.22
C ASP A 445 -5.58 12.97 19.65
N GLY A 446 -4.78 13.82 18.98
CA GLY A 446 -5.24 15.09 18.40
C GLY A 446 -5.39 16.25 19.40
N VAL A 447 -5.17 16.01 20.69
CA VAL A 447 -5.24 17.03 21.75
C VAL A 447 -3.85 17.63 22.02
N GLU A 448 -3.73 18.96 21.98
CA GLU A 448 -2.47 19.64 22.33
C GLU A 448 -2.17 19.47 23.83
N GLU A 449 -1.03 18.86 24.15
CA GLU A 449 -0.63 18.60 25.54
C GLU A 449 0.60 19.38 26.00
N GLY A 450 1.42 19.83 25.06
CA GLY A 450 2.63 20.59 25.38
C GLY A 450 3.00 21.57 24.29
N ALA A 451 3.43 22.77 24.69
CA ALA A 451 3.91 23.81 23.78
C ALA A 451 5.14 24.52 24.36
N THR A 452 6.18 24.68 23.55
CA THR A 452 7.44 25.31 23.91
C THR A 452 7.87 26.32 22.84
N ASP A 453 8.14 27.55 23.25
CA ASP A 453 8.81 28.57 22.42
C ASP A 453 10.28 28.18 22.26
N VAL A 454 10.76 28.04 21.01
CA VAL A 454 12.13 27.61 20.70
C VAL A 454 13.01 28.72 20.12
N SER A 455 12.55 29.97 20.17
CA SER A 455 13.25 31.15 19.61
C SER A 455 14.70 31.27 20.09
N ALA A 456 14.96 30.97 21.37
CA ALA A 456 16.30 31.04 21.96
C ALA A 456 17.28 29.98 21.43
N TRP A 457 16.75 28.84 20.95
CA TRP A 457 17.56 27.72 20.44
C TRP A 457 17.91 27.91 18.97
N ILE A 458 16.92 28.29 18.16
CA ILE A 458 17.12 28.51 16.72
C ILE A 458 18.01 29.73 16.44
N ASN A 459 18.03 30.71 17.36
CA ASN A 459 18.89 31.90 17.29
C ASN A 459 20.18 31.74 18.13
N GLY A 460 20.42 30.55 18.69
CA GLY A 460 21.55 30.26 19.56
C GLY A 460 22.85 29.96 18.79
N ALA A 461 24.00 30.25 19.41
CA ALA A 461 25.32 30.09 18.78
C ALA A 461 25.73 28.63 18.50
N SER A 462 25.04 27.65 19.09
CA SER A 462 25.37 26.22 19.00
C SER A 462 24.43 25.44 18.06
N TRP A 463 23.64 26.15 17.25
CA TRP A 463 22.72 25.60 16.26
C TRP A 463 23.46 25.25 14.96
N SER A 464 23.20 24.05 14.39
CA SER A 464 23.84 23.51 13.19
C SER A 464 23.32 24.12 11.87
N GLY A 465 22.14 24.75 11.89
CA GLY A 465 21.47 25.27 10.70
C GLY A 465 20.42 24.34 10.09
N THR A 466 20.49 23.04 10.39
CA THR A 466 19.55 22.00 9.93
C THR A 466 19.30 20.92 10.99
N VAL A 467 18.08 20.39 11.06
CA VAL A 467 17.65 19.22 11.84
C VAL A 467 17.26 18.08 10.90
N GLY A 468 17.14 16.87 11.44
CA GLY A 468 16.77 15.66 10.69
C GLY A 468 17.97 14.84 10.22
N ALA A 469 17.73 13.90 9.30
CA ALA A 469 18.73 12.93 8.84
C ALA A 469 19.25 13.30 7.45
N GLY A 470 20.57 13.54 7.33
CA GLY A 470 21.21 13.77 6.03
C GLY A 470 21.52 12.48 5.26
N ALA A 471 22.00 12.62 4.01
CA ALA A 471 22.30 11.50 3.11
C ALA A 471 23.34 10.47 3.62
N ASP A 472 24.14 10.82 4.63
CA ASP A 472 25.12 9.94 5.27
C ASP A 472 24.63 9.37 6.62
N GLU A 473 23.36 9.58 6.94
CA GLU A 473 22.72 9.20 8.21
C GLU A 473 21.50 8.29 7.95
N TYR A 474 20.87 7.82 9.01
CA TYR A 474 19.62 7.06 8.95
C TYR A 474 18.55 7.74 9.80
N LEU A 475 17.31 7.62 9.34
CA LEU A 475 16.11 7.80 10.12
C LEU A 475 15.71 6.41 10.65
N THR A 476 15.62 6.24 11.97
CA THR A 476 15.39 4.94 12.61
C THR A 476 14.09 4.93 13.41
N PHE A 477 13.29 3.87 13.30
CA PHE A 477 12.07 3.68 14.09
C PHE A 477 12.32 2.62 15.17
N GLY A 478 11.83 2.88 16.38
CA GLY A 478 11.92 1.95 17.52
C GLY A 478 13.30 1.81 18.19
N SER A 479 14.37 2.35 17.60
CA SER A 479 15.74 2.26 18.13
C SER A 479 16.58 3.50 17.81
N THR A 480 17.74 3.63 18.47
CA THR A 480 18.69 4.73 18.27
C THR A 480 19.79 4.46 17.24
N GLY A 481 19.84 3.26 16.66
CA GLY A 481 20.90 2.81 15.73
C GLY A 481 22.29 2.69 16.36
N GLN A 482 22.45 2.93 17.67
CA GLN A 482 23.75 2.88 18.37
C GLN A 482 24.13 1.47 18.86
N GLY A 483 23.28 0.46 18.65
CA GLY A 483 23.55 -0.92 19.08
C GLY A 483 23.70 -1.09 20.60
N THR A 484 23.10 -0.20 21.39
CA THR A 484 23.13 -0.25 22.86
C THR A 484 21.75 -0.62 23.41
N ALA A 485 21.68 -1.74 24.16
CA ALA A 485 20.48 -2.39 24.75
C ALA A 485 19.59 -1.52 25.69
N ILE A 486 19.87 -0.23 25.81
CA ILE A 486 19.26 0.67 26.81
C ILE A 486 18.35 1.74 26.20
N ARG A 487 18.18 1.79 24.87
CA ARG A 487 17.36 2.81 24.19
C ARG A 487 16.51 2.21 23.06
N GLU A 488 15.54 1.40 23.46
CA GLU A 488 14.63 0.66 22.59
C GLU A 488 13.17 0.89 22.95
N PHE A 489 12.34 1.00 21.92
CA PHE A 489 10.90 0.89 22.03
C PHE A 489 10.49 -0.58 22.14
N GLU A 490 9.58 -0.86 23.07
CA GLU A 490 8.91 -2.14 23.20
C GLU A 490 7.41 -1.90 23.09
N GLY A 491 6.78 -2.45 22.07
CA GLY A 491 5.37 -2.19 21.79
C GLY A 491 5.06 -2.28 20.31
N ASP A 492 3.84 -1.91 19.96
CA ASP A 492 3.34 -1.97 18.60
C ASP A 492 3.34 -0.56 18.00
N MET A 493 3.73 -0.43 16.74
CA MET A 493 3.68 0.81 15.98
C MET A 493 2.98 0.55 14.65
N ASP A 494 1.98 1.37 14.34
CA ASP A 494 1.10 1.18 13.19
C ASP A 494 1.53 2.00 11.98
N PHE A 495 2.03 3.22 12.21
CA PHE A 495 2.66 4.00 11.16
C PHE A 495 3.68 5.00 11.68
N VAL A 496 4.52 5.49 10.77
CA VAL A 496 5.29 6.73 10.93
C VAL A 496 5.02 7.63 9.72
N ARG A 497 4.78 8.92 9.95
CA ARG A 497 4.70 9.92 8.88
C ARG A 497 5.49 11.17 9.22
N ILE A 498 6.12 11.72 8.17
CA ILE A 498 6.83 12.99 8.22
C ILE A 498 6.23 13.88 7.14
N SER A 499 5.88 15.10 7.53
CA SER A 499 5.24 16.08 6.66
C SER A 499 5.99 17.42 6.72
N ARG A 500 6.05 18.10 5.57
CA ARG A 500 6.37 19.51 5.47
C ARG A 500 5.17 20.31 5.96
N GLY A 501 5.41 21.35 6.74
CA GLY A 501 4.36 22.19 7.30
C GLY A 501 4.06 21.90 8.78
N ALA A 502 3.42 22.87 9.43
CA ALA A 502 2.93 22.71 10.79
C ALA A 502 1.47 22.27 10.72
N LEU A 503 1.25 20.96 10.71
CA LEU A 503 -0.09 20.38 10.57
C LEU A 503 -0.98 20.68 11.79
N LEU A 504 -2.25 20.94 11.53
CA LEU A 504 -3.32 20.98 12.51
C LEU A 504 -3.81 19.56 12.85
N PRO A 505 -4.50 19.35 13.99
CA PRO A 505 -5.06 18.03 14.32
C PRO A 505 -5.96 17.43 13.25
N THR A 506 -6.71 18.28 12.52
CA THR A 506 -7.55 17.87 11.38
C THR A 506 -6.76 17.43 10.15
N GLU A 507 -5.43 17.50 10.18
CA GLU A 507 -4.56 17.10 9.07
C GLU A 507 -3.68 15.89 9.44
N PHE A 508 -3.82 15.38 10.67
CA PHE A 508 -3.11 14.20 11.15
C PHE A 508 -3.65 12.92 10.49
N TYR A 509 -2.74 11.98 10.26
CA TYR A 509 -3.03 10.68 9.66
C TYR A 509 -3.54 9.70 10.71
N GLY A 510 -4.49 8.83 10.33
CA GLY A 510 -4.97 7.76 11.20
C GLY A 510 -5.79 8.21 12.42
N LEU A 511 -6.09 9.51 12.54
CA LEU A 511 -7.17 10.01 13.40
C LEU A 511 -8.45 10.05 12.58
N SER A 512 -9.54 9.49 13.10
CA SER A 512 -10.85 9.71 12.50
C SER A 512 -11.08 11.22 12.48
N GLN A 513 -11.25 11.76 11.27
CA GLN A 513 -11.56 13.18 11.11
C GLN A 513 -12.93 13.38 11.78
N PRO A 514 -13.06 14.27 12.78
CA PRO A 514 -14.37 14.57 13.33
C PRO A 514 -15.22 15.12 12.19
N VAL A 515 -16.26 14.38 11.81
CA VAL A 515 -17.19 14.83 10.77
C VAL A 515 -17.91 16.05 11.36
N LEU A 516 -17.74 17.21 10.74
CA LEU A 516 -18.33 18.44 11.27
C LEU A 516 -19.85 18.27 11.34
N GLY A 517 -20.42 18.36 12.55
CA GLY A 517 -21.85 18.12 12.76
C GLY A 517 -22.21 16.71 13.26
N ASP A 518 -21.26 15.77 13.32
CA ASP A 518 -21.40 14.51 14.05
C ASP A 518 -21.20 14.79 15.55
N PHE A 519 -22.30 14.79 16.28
CA PHE A 519 -22.33 15.16 17.70
C PHE A 519 -22.40 13.94 18.60
N ASP A 520 -22.74 12.77 18.05
CA ASP A 520 -22.82 11.52 18.79
C ASP A 520 -21.59 10.61 18.62
N GLY A 521 -20.69 10.98 17.71
CA GLY A 521 -19.40 10.34 17.45
C GLY A 521 -19.52 9.03 16.67
N ASN A 522 -20.60 8.86 15.91
CA ASN A 522 -20.84 7.65 15.11
C ASN A 522 -20.33 7.75 13.66
N GLU A 523 -19.69 8.87 13.32
CA GLU A 523 -19.10 9.23 12.03
C GLU A 523 -20.09 9.44 10.88
N ILE A 524 -21.38 9.63 11.21
CA ILE A 524 -22.47 9.92 10.28
C ILE A 524 -23.22 11.15 10.80
N VAL A 525 -23.43 12.16 9.95
CA VAL A 525 -24.21 13.34 10.33
C VAL A 525 -25.68 13.09 9.98
N ASP A 526 -26.47 12.69 10.96
CA ASP A 526 -27.88 12.36 10.79
C ASP A 526 -28.81 13.02 11.84
N GLY A 527 -30.06 12.55 11.90
CA GLY A 527 -31.05 13.11 12.81
C GLY A 527 -30.73 12.88 14.29
N ASN A 528 -29.89 11.90 14.61
CA ASN A 528 -29.48 11.58 15.98
C ASN A 528 -28.49 12.62 16.51
N ASP A 529 -27.60 13.14 15.67
CA ASP A 529 -26.70 14.25 16.03
C ASP A 529 -27.49 15.48 16.42
N PHE A 530 -28.51 15.82 15.63
CA PHE A 530 -29.40 16.92 15.97
C PHE A 530 -30.07 16.72 17.33
N LEU A 531 -30.41 15.48 17.69
CA LEU A 531 -30.98 15.16 19.00
C LEU A 531 -29.94 15.27 20.13
N VAL A 532 -28.67 14.94 19.87
CA VAL A 532 -27.58 15.17 20.82
C VAL A 532 -27.35 16.66 21.03
N TRP A 533 -27.22 17.44 19.96
CA TRP A 533 -27.11 18.89 20.03
C TRP A 533 -28.33 19.55 20.69
N GLN A 534 -29.54 19.06 20.44
CA GLN A 534 -30.74 19.58 21.08
C GLN A 534 -30.76 19.33 22.60
N ARG A 535 -30.10 18.26 23.06
CA ARG A 535 -29.96 17.94 24.50
C ARG A 535 -28.79 18.70 25.14
N ASP A 536 -27.74 18.96 24.37
CA ASP A 536 -26.59 19.76 24.79
C ASP A 536 -26.07 20.66 23.66
N PRO A 537 -26.53 21.92 23.59
CA PRO A 537 -26.09 22.86 22.55
C PRO A 537 -24.61 23.29 22.67
N LEU A 538 -23.90 22.87 23.73
CA LEU A 538 -22.46 23.10 23.87
C LEU A 538 -21.62 22.03 23.15
N THR A 539 -22.23 20.92 22.72
CA THR A 539 -21.55 19.84 21.99
C THR A 539 -21.03 20.30 20.62
N GLY A 540 -21.62 21.33 20.00
CA GLY A 540 -21.10 21.89 18.76
C GLY A 540 -21.99 22.98 18.13
N ASN A 541 -21.57 23.49 16.98
CA ASN A 541 -22.31 24.53 16.26
C ASN A 541 -23.38 23.90 15.37
N LEU A 542 -24.64 24.33 15.51
CA LEU A 542 -25.74 23.84 14.68
C LEU A 542 -25.50 24.07 13.17
N GLY A 543 -24.78 25.12 12.79
CA GLY A 543 -24.42 25.37 11.40
C GLY A 543 -23.63 24.22 10.78
N ASP A 544 -22.75 23.58 11.57
CA ASP A 544 -21.93 22.47 11.12
C ASP A 544 -22.81 21.24 10.80
N TRP A 545 -23.80 20.93 11.64
CA TRP A 545 -24.78 19.88 11.33
C TRP A 545 -25.65 20.22 10.11
N GLN A 546 -26.02 21.49 9.92
CA GLN A 546 -26.85 21.90 8.79
C GLN A 546 -26.11 21.79 7.45
N ASP A 547 -24.83 22.13 7.44
CA ASP A 547 -24.01 22.15 6.23
C ASP A 547 -23.58 20.73 5.80
N HIS A 548 -23.48 19.80 6.75
CA HIS A 548 -22.98 18.44 6.51
C HIS A 548 -24.04 17.34 6.74
N TYR A 549 -25.33 17.67 6.89
CA TYR A 549 -26.38 16.66 7.09
C TYR A 549 -26.44 15.65 5.93
N GLY A 550 -26.26 14.37 6.26
CA GLY A 550 -26.17 13.27 5.31
C GLY A 550 -24.75 12.95 4.84
N GLU A 551 -23.73 13.64 5.36
CA GLU A 551 -22.33 13.25 5.19
C GLU A 551 -21.95 12.12 6.15
N SER A 552 -20.98 11.32 5.74
CA SER A 552 -20.30 10.34 6.56
C SER A 552 -18.81 10.41 6.22
N SER A 553 -17.93 10.12 7.19
CA SER A 553 -16.55 9.77 6.87
C SER A 553 -16.61 8.67 5.79
N SER A 554 -15.95 8.88 4.67
CA SER A 554 -16.19 8.11 3.45
C SER A 554 -15.90 6.62 3.63
N ILE A 555 -16.93 5.85 3.95
CA ILE A 555 -17.13 4.48 3.48
C ILE A 555 -18.03 4.59 2.27
N THR A 556 -17.62 4.00 1.15
CA THR A 556 -18.49 3.76 0.01
C THR A 556 -19.72 2.99 0.49
N VAL A 557 -20.81 3.70 0.77
CA VAL A 557 -22.10 3.05 0.93
C VAL A 557 -22.43 2.50 -0.45
N SER A 558 -22.27 1.19 -0.60
CA SER A 558 -23.00 0.41 -1.58
C SER A 558 -24.45 0.88 -1.51
N SER A 559 -24.88 1.66 -2.50
CA SER A 559 -26.29 1.94 -2.72
C SER A 559 -26.93 0.65 -3.23
N GLY A 560 -27.01 -0.36 -2.37
CA GLY A 560 -27.97 -1.43 -2.52
C GLY A 560 -29.33 -0.77 -2.47
N ALA A 561 -29.91 -0.50 -3.64
CA ALA A 561 -31.27 0.01 -3.75
C ALA A 561 -32.15 -0.86 -2.84
N VAL A 562 -32.65 -0.26 -1.77
CA VAL A 562 -33.66 -0.91 -0.93
C VAL A 562 -34.81 -1.24 -1.87
N PRO A 563 -35.16 -2.52 -2.08
CA PRO A 563 -36.33 -2.83 -2.86
C PRO A 563 -37.51 -2.25 -2.08
N GLU A 564 -38.10 -1.17 -2.58
CA GLU A 564 -39.39 -0.75 -2.07
C GLU A 564 -40.30 -1.98 -2.12
N PRO A 565 -40.95 -2.38 -1.02
CA PRO A 565 -41.96 -3.42 -1.10
C PRO A 565 -43.02 -2.90 -2.06
N SER A 566 -42.99 -3.44 -3.29
CA SER A 566 -43.90 -3.03 -4.36
C SER A 566 -45.29 -2.80 -3.79
N CYS A 567 -45.80 -1.58 -3.94
CA CYS A 567 -47.10 -1.16 -3.43
C CYS A 567 -48.23 -2.12 -3.88
N PHE A 568 -47.98 -2.99 -4.86
CA PHE A 568 -48.82 -4.09 -5.30
C PHE A 568 -49.07 -5.17 -4.23
N ILE A 569 -48.12 -5.48 -3.32
CA ILE A 569 -48.33 -6.51 -2.28
C ILE A 569 -49.24 -5.96 -1.16
N LEU A 570 -49.04 -4.72 -0.74
CA LEU A 570 -49.93 -4.06 0.23
C LEU A 570 -51.33 -3.79 -0.36
N THR A 571 -51.41 -3.42 -1.64
CA THR A 571 -52.71 -3.27 -2.34
C THR A 571 -53.40 -4.62 -2.54
N GLY A 572 -52.64 -5.70 -2.79
CA GLY A 572 -53.16 -7.07 -2.90
C GLY A 572 -53.72 -7.61 -1.58
N MET A 573 -53.06 -7.37 -0.45
CA MET A 573 -53.55 -7.76 0.88
C MET A 573 -54.76 -6.93 1.34
N ALA A 574 -54.84 -5.65 0.96
CA ALA A 574 -56.00 -4.81 1.20
C ALA A 574 -57.22 -5.23 0.35
N LEU A 575 -57.01 -5.68 -0.89
CA LEU A 575 -58.10 -6.17 -1.75
C LEU A 575 -58.60 -7.58 -1.37
N LEU A 576 -57.73 -8.45 -0.86
CA LEU A 576 -58.12 -9.77 -0.34
C LEU A 576 -58.92 -9.67 0.97
N SER A 577 -58.67 -8.66 1.81
CA SER A 577 -59.48 -8.40 3.02
C SER A 577 -60.82 -7.71 2.70
N LEU A 578 -60.96 -7.04 1.56
CA LEU A 578 -62.23 -6.48 1.07
C LEU A 578 -63.09 -7.49 0.27
N GLY A 579 -62.50 -8.56 -0.25
CA GLY A 579 -63.20 -9.61 -1.01
C GLY A 579 -64.02 -10.60 -0.17
N PHE A 580 -63.69 -10.77 1.12
CA PHE A 580 -64.42 -11.68 2.02
C PHE A 580 -65.54 -11.00 2.83
N SER A 581 -65.81 -9.71 2.58
CA SER A 581 -66.92 -8.98 3.20
C SER A 581 -67.89 -8.46 2.14
N ARG A 582 -68.54 -9.37 1.39
CA ARG A 582 -69.87 -9.09 0.81
C ARG A 582 -70.58 -10.34 0.27
N LYS A 583 -71.65 -10.65 1.00
CA LYS A 583 -72.93 -11.28 0.60
C LYS A 583 -73.14 -12.78 0.88
N ARG A 584 -73.90 -12.95 1.98
CA ARG A 584 -75.07 -13.82 2.22
C ARG A 584 -74.86 -15.30 2.43
#